data_AF-A0A2I7KA36-F1
#
_entry.id   AF-A0A2I7KA36-F1
#
_cell.length_a   1.000
_cell.length_b   1.000
_cell.length_c   1.000
_cell.angle_alpha   90.00
_cell.angle_beta   90.00
_cell.angle_gamma   90.00
#
_symmetry.space_group_name_H-M   'P 1'
#
loop_
_entity.id
_entity.type
_entity.pdbx_description
1 polymer ?
#
loop_
_entity_poly.entity_id
_entity_poly.type
_entity_poly.pdbx_seq_one_letter_code
_entity_poly.pdbx_strand_id
1 'polypeptide(L)'
;MFNSDKYSAVDIRDSFKGNTVLFNDSSHGTQIEYFAPDGRAYLWYPGNTRAVQGLWKVQKEPKKVAQICFMYPQSSYNPTTKQRGGKWECNFQVIVSDTAKAVVAGDPFSLGTGRIPVPLPKERTLSLDQVVAMTPRDENLKYLYKRR
;
A
#
# COMPACT_ATOMS: atom_id res chain seq x y z
N MET A 1 16.34 -4.02 -15.25
CA MET A 1 15.82 -3.02 -16.20
C MET A 1 14.31 -3.04 -16.09
N PHE A 2 13.68 -1.94 -15.68
CA PHE A 2 12.22 -1.85 -15.56
C PHE A 2 11.62 -1.89 -16.95
N ASN A 3 10.71 -2.83 -17.18
CA ASN A 3 9.93 -2.82 -18.40
C ASN A 3 8.79 -1.81 -18.20
N SER A 4 9.03 -0.56 -18.62
CA SER A 4 8.10 0.57 -18.57
C SER A 4 6.80 0.32 -19.35
N ASP A 5 6.77 -0.73 -20.17
CA ASP A 5 5.67 -1.01 -21.08
C ASP A 5 4.56 -1.83 -20.42
N LYS A 6 4.72 -2.23 -19.15
CA LYS A 6 3.75 -3.11 -18.47
C LYS A 6 2.70 -2.39 -17.62
N TYR A 7 2.87 -1.11 -17.30
CA TYR A 7 1.90 -0.36 -16.49
C TYR A 7 1.80 1.13 -16.87
N SER A 8 0.77 1.46 -17.64
CA SER A 8 0.22 2.80 -17.74
C SER A 8 -0.49 3.22 -16.43
N ALA A 9 -0.81 4.51 -16.29
CA ALA A 9 -1.61 5.05 -15.17
C ALA A 9 -2.90 4.27 -14.89
N VAL A 10 -3.54 3.80 -15.97
CA VAL A 10 -4.80 3.07 -15.94
C VAL A 10 -4.56 1.70 -15.32
N ASP A 11 -3.47 1.05 -15.68
CA ASP A 11 -3.13 -0.30 -15.23
C ASP A 11 -2.84 -0.36 -13.72
N ILE A 12 -2.32 0.71 -13.10
CA ILE A 12 -2.07 0.71 -11.66
C ILE A 12 -3.34 0.93 -10.85
N ARG A 13 -4.21 1.86 -11.27
CA ARG A 13 -5.50 2.04 -10.60
C ARG A 13 -6.28 0.73 -10.64
N ASP A 14 -6.30 0.06 -11.77
CA ASP A 14 -7.02 -1.22 -11.93
C ASP A 14 -6.33 -2.36 -11.18
N SER A 15 -4.99 -2.36 -11.09
CA SER A 15 -4.25 -3.36 -10.31
C SER A 15 -4.46 -3.22 -8.80
N PHE A 16 -4.53 -1.99 -8.28
CA PHE A 16 -4.62 -1.77 -6.83
C PHE A 16 -6.08 -1.75 -6.36
N LYS A 17 -7.00 -1.18 -7.14
CA LYS A 17 -8.40 -1.05 -6.75
C LYS A 17 -9.02 -2.41 -6.39
N GLY A 18 -9.55 -2.49 -5.18
CA GLY A 18 -10.17 -3.68 -4.62
C GLY A 18 -9.17 -4.70 -4.07
N ASN A 19 -7.88 -4.39 -4.00
CA ASN A 19 -6.81 -5.32 -3.66
C ASN A 19 -5.92 -4.79 -2.53
N THR A 20 -5.21 -5.71 -1.88
CA THR A 20 -4.19 -5.41 -0.89
C THR A 20 -2.81 -5.46 -1.51
N VAL A 21 -2.00 -4.43 -1.26
CA VAL A 21 -0.64 -4.31 -1.77
C VAL A 21 0.35 -4.29 -0.62
N LEU A 22 1.45 -5.03 -0.76
CA LEU A 22 2.60 -4.96 0.12
C LEU A 22 3.68 -4.09 -0.52
N PHE A 23 4.08 -3.04 0.17
CA PHE A 23 5.19 -2.16 -0.19
C PHE A 23 6.37 -2.38 0.75
N ASN A 24 7.57 -2.38 0.19
CA ASN A 24 8.82 -2.36 0.95
C ASN A 24 9.68 -1.19 0.47
N ASP A 25 10.12 -0.36 1.41
CA ASP A 25 11.18 0.62 1.19
C ASP A 25 12.09 0.71 2.42
N SER A 26 13.32 1.18 2.22
CA SER A 26 14.34 1.21 3.27
C SER A 26 14.07 2.22 4.39
N SER A 27 13.20 3.21 4.17
CA SER A 27 12.93 4.29 5.12
C SER A 27 11.72 4.02 6.02
N HIS A 28 10.76 3.22 5.54
CA HIS A 28 9.55 2.86 6.30
C HIS A 28 9.52 1.37 6.69
N GLY A 29 10.23 0.49 6.00
CA GLY A 29 10.11 -0.97 6.16
C GLY A 29 8.92 -1.54 5.37
N THR A 30 8.25 -2.56 5.91
CA THR A 30 7.04 -3.13 5.29
C THR A 30 5.80 -2.30 5.60
N GLN A 31 5.06 -1.97 4.55
CA GLN A 31 3.75 -1.33 4.62
C GLN A 31 2.76 -2.19 3.84
N ILE A 32 1.55 -2.37 4.37
CA ILE A 32 0.49 -3.14 3.68
C ILE A 32 -0.73 -2.27 3.59
N GLU A 33 -1.27 -2.10 2.39
CA GLU A 33 -2.37 -1.18 2.16
C GLU A 33 -3.48 -1.84 1.36
N TYR A 34 -4.69 -1.81 1.91
CA TYR A 34 -5.89 -2.19 1.16
C TYR A 34 -6.49 -0.97 0.48
N PHE A 35 -6.65 -1.05 -0.84
CA PHE A 35 -7.20 0.01 -1.68
C PHE A 35 -8.65 -0.28 -2.01
N ALA A 36 -9.59 0.20 -1.20
CA ALA A 36 -11.00 -0.06 -1.39
C ALA A 36 -11.52 0.51 -2.73
N PRO A 37 -12.54 -0.13 -3.36
CA PRO A 37 -13.08 0.30 -4.65
C PRO A 37 -13.63 1.73 -4.69
N ASP A 38 -13.99 2.29 -3.54
CA ASP A 38 -14.56 3.63 -3.36
C ASP A 38 -13.50 4.72 -3.20
N GLY A 39 -12.21 4.40 -3.30
CA GLY A 39 -11.12 5.36 -3.14
C GLY A 39 -10.64 5.54 -1.71
N ARG A 40 -11.16 4.79 -0.74
CA ARG A 40 -10.55 4.68 0.59
C ARG A 40 -9.32 3.79 0.55
N ALA A 41 -8.37 4.08 1.43
CA ALA A 41 -7.18 3.27 1.63
C ALA A 41 -7.03 2.93 3.12
N TYR A 42 -6.51 1.75 3.43
CA TYR A 42 -6.34 1.28 4.80
C TYR A 42 -4.92 0.78 4.99
N LEU A 43 -4.11 1.61 5.64
CA LEU A 43 -2.68 1.41 5.80
C LEU A 43 -2.37 0.70 7.12
N TRP A 44 -1.85 -0.52 6.99
CA TRP A 44 -1.18 -1.24 8.05
C TRP A 44 0.30 -0.83 8.05
N TYR A 45 0.63 0.12 8.92
CA TYR A 45 1.96 0.72 9.03
C TYR A 45 2.75 0.17 10.23
N PRO A 46 4.09 0.08 10.16
CA PRO A 46 4.93 -0.36 11.26
C PRO A 46 4.70 0.37 12.58
N GLY A 47 4.58 -0.40 13.66
CA GLY A 47 4.34 0.12 15.02
C GLY A 47 2.89 0.56 15.31
N ASN A 48 2.00 0.62 14.32
CA ASN A 48 0.59 0.91 14.58
C ASN A 48 -0.13 -0.33 15.12
N THR A 49 -1.15 -0.08 15.94
CA THR A 49 -2.05 -1.12 16.50
C THR A 49 -3.39 -1.20 15.76
N ARG A 50 -3.61 -0.32 14.77
CA ARG A 50 -4.81 -0.22 13.93
C ARG A 50 -4.41 0.23 12.53
N ALA A 51 -5.24 -0.09 11.53
CA ALA A 51 -5.04 0.40 10.18
C ALA A 51 -5.39 1.89 10.12
N VAL A 52 -4.57 2.69 9.45
CA VAL A 52 -4.82 4.11 9.24
C VAL A 52 -5.71 4.23 8.01
N GLN A 53 -6.95 4.66 8.21
CA GLN A 53 -7.85 4.97 7.10
C GLN A 53 -7.43 6.29 6.45
N GLY A 54 -7.29 6.28 5.14
CA GLY A 54 -7.03 7.44 4.29
C GLY A 54 -7.84 7.40 2.99
N LEU A 55 -7.49 8.28 2.08
CA LEU A 55 -7.96 8.28 0.70
C LEU A 55 -6.80 8.07 -0.26
N TRP A 56 -7.09 7.50 -1.42
CA TRP A 56 -6.14 7.38 -2.51
C TRP A 56 -6.76 7.76 -3.84
N LYS A 57 -5.92 8.21 -4.76
CA LYS A 57 -6.30 8.43 -6.16
C LYS A 57 -5.11 8.25 -7.08
N VAL A 58 -5.40 7.96 -8.35
CA VAL A 58 -4.42 8.08 -9.42
C VAL A 58 -4.79 9.33 -10.21
N GLN A 59 -3.80 10.19 -10.46
CA GLN A 59 -3.97 11.36 -11.32
C GLN A 59 -2.98 11.30 -12.48
N LYS A 60 -3.44 11.68 -13.66
CA LYS A 60 -2.63 11.75 -14.88
C LYS A 60 -2.95 13.05 -15.60
N GLU A 61 -1.99 13.95 -15.65
CA GLU A 61 -2.08 15.13 -16.51
C GLU A 61 -1.62 14.78 -17.94
N PRO A 62 -2.12 15.48 -18.98
CA PRO A 62 -1.66 15.30 -20.35
C PRO A 62 -0.13 15.41 -20.44
N LYS A 63 0.50 14.43 -21.12
CA LYS A 63 1.97 14.34 -21.32
C LYS A 63 2.81 14.16 -20.05
N LYS A 64 2.21 13.97 -18.87
CA LYS A 64 2.95 13.68 -17.63
C LYS A 64 2.87 12.20 -17.26
N VAL A 65 3.90 11.73 -16.55
CA VAL A 65 3.88 10.45 -15.85
C VAL A 65 2.80 10.52 -14.77
N ALA A 66 2.00 9.47 -14.65
CA ALA A 66 0.94 9.46 -13.65
C ALA A 66 1.51 9.43 -12.23
N GLN A 67 0.70 9.88 -11.30
CA GLN A 67 1.01 9.91 -9.89
C GLN A 67 -0.04 9.15 -9.11
N ILE A 68 0.40 8.48 -8.06
CA ILE A 68 -0.46 7.91 -7.04
C ILE A 68 -0.40 8.85 -5.85
N CYS A 69 -1.55 9.29 -5.39
CA CYS A 69 -1.68 10.24 -4.31
C CYS A 69 -2.43 9.61 -3.15
N PHE A 70 -1.95 9.89 -1.95
CA PHE A 70 -2.53 9.45 -0.69
C PHE A 70 -2.88 10.66 0.15
N MET A 71 -3.96 10.56 0.93
CA MET A 71 -4.31 11.56 1.93
C MET A 71 -4.75 10.84 3.20
N TYR A 72 -3.86 10.87 4.19
CA TYR A 72 -4.15 10.39 5.53
C TYR A 72 -4.70 11.53 6.42
N PRO A 73 -5.41 11.24 7.51
CA PRO A 73 -6.02 12.25 8.38
C PRO A 73 -4.99 13.20 8.98
N GLN A 74 -5.38 14.44 9.29
CA GLN A 74 -4.49 15.41 9.95
C GLN A 74 -3.96 14.95 11.31
N SER A 75 -4.69 14.06 11.98
CA SER A 75 -4.29 13.44 13.24
C SER A 75 -3.18 12.41 13.08
N SER A 76 -2.89 11.92 11.86
CA SER A 76 -1.77 11.01 11.62
C SER A 76 -0.44 11.75 11.62
N TYR A 77 0.63 11.02 11.93
CA TYR A 77 2.00 11.52 11.92
C TYR A 77 2.90 10.47 11.29
N ASN A 78 3.66 10.86 10.27
CA ASN A 78 4.66 10.02 9.64
C ASN A 78 6.00 10.21 10.36
N PRO A 79 6.51 9.21 11.10
CA PRO A 79 7.74 9.35 11.86
C PRO A 79 8.99 9.49 10.98
N THR A 80 8.95 8.98 9.74
CA THR A 80 10.08 9.02 8.81
C THR A 80 10.22 10.41 8.19
N THR A 81 9.12 11.02 7.73
CA THR A 81 9.15 12.36 7.11
C THR A 81 8.97 13.50 8.12
N LYS A 82 8.55 13.18 9.35
CA LYS A 82 8.18 14.12 10.41
C LYS A 82 7.01 15.06 10.06
N GLN A 83 6.14 14.62 9.14
CA GLN A 83 5.00 15.40 8.69
C GLN A 83 3.68 14.84 9.24
N ARG A 84 2.69 15.72 9.39
CA ARG A 84 1.31 15.34 9.69
C ARG A 84 0.51 15.20 8.39
N GLY A 85 -0.51 14.35 8.43
CA GLY A 85 -1.44 14.20 7.31
C GLY A 85 -2.34 15.43 7.09
N GLY A 86 -3.41 15.24 6.33
CA GLY A 86 -4.41 16.27 6.00
C GLY A 86 -4.20 16.94 4.64
N LYS A 87 -3.20 16.52 3.87
CA LYS A 87 -2.95 16.97 2.50
C LYS A 87 -2.72 15.77 1.59
N TRP A 88 -2.92 15.99 0.30
CA TRP A 88 -2.54 15.01 -0.72
C TRP A 88 -1.02 14.96 -0.86
N GLU A 89 -0.45 13.80 -0.66
CA GLU A 89 0.95 13.49 -0.93
C GLU A 89 1.01 12.56 -2.14
N CYS A 90 1.69 12.99 -3.19
CA CYS A 90 1.73 12.29 -4.47
C CYS A 90 3.15 11.84 -4.80
N ASN A 91 3.27 10.62 -5.33
CA ASN A 91 4.53 10.12 -5.86
C ASN A 91 4.32 9.60 -7.29
N PHE A 92 5.37 9.60 -8.09
CA PHE A 92 5.29 9.08 -9.45
C PHE A 92 4.95 7.58 -9.41
N GLN A 93 4.07 7.17 -10.32
CA GLN A 93 3.57 5.81 -10.39
C GLN A 93 4.71 4.77 -10.46
N VAL A 94 5.81 5.12 -11.13
CA VAL A 94 6.96 4.24 -11.33
C VAL A 94 7.70 3.98 -10.02
N ILE A 95 7.73 4.97 -9.11
CA ILE A 95 8.36 4.85 -7.79
C ILE A 95 7.50 3.96 -6.89
N VAL A 96 6.19 4.22 -6.84
CA VAL A 96 5.27 3.41 -6.02
C VAL A 96 5.20 1.95 -6.53
N SER A 97 5.24 1.76 -7.84
CA SER A 97 5.24 0.42 -8.44
C SER A 97 6.55 -0.34 -8.19
N ASP A 98 7.65 0.37 -7.95
CA ASP A 98 8.91 -0.28 -7.61
C ASP A 98 8.92 -0.80 -6.17
N THR A 99 8.33 -0.04 -5.24
CA THR A 99 8.23 -0.46 -3.84
C THR A 99 7.17 -1.56 -3.64
N ALA A 100 6.17 -1.66 -4.53
CA ALA A 100 5.19 -2.74 -4.53
C ALA A 100 5.85 -4.10 -4.80
N LYS A 101 5.84 -5.00 -3.79
CA LYS A 101 6.42 -6.35 -3.90
C LYS A 101 5.38 -7.43 -4.10
N ALA A 102 4.13 -7.20 -3.68
CA ALA A 102 3.04 -8.14 -3.94
C ALA A 102 1.69 -7.41 -4.03
N VAL A 103 0.78 -7.97 -4.82
CA VAL A 103 -0.63 -7.60 -4.87
C VAL A 103 -1.47 -8.85 -4.67
N VAL A 104 -2.41 -8.78 -3.74
CA VAL A 104 -3.31 -9.86 -3.36
C VAL A 104 -4.74 -9.42 -3.60
N ALA A 105 -5.56 -10.32 -4.15
CA ALA A 105 -6.96 -10.03 -4.40
C ALA A 105 -7.73 -9.75 -3.10
N GLY A 106 -8.55 -8.70 -3.08
CA GLY A 106 -9.45 -8.42 -1.97
C GLY A 106 -8.80 -7.76 -0.75
N ASP A 107 -9.41 -7.98 0.41
CA ASP A 107 -8.97 -7.52 1.74
C ASP A 107 -8.78 -8.71 2.71
N PRO A 108 -7.82 -9.60 2.46
CA PRO A 108 -7.64 -10.82 3.28
C PRO A 108 -7.34 -10.48 4.75
N PHE A 109 -6.60 -9.40 5.00
CA PHE A 109 -6.27 -8.99 6.37
C PHE A 109 -7.37 -8.19 7.07
N SER A 110 -8.54 -8.02 6.44
CA SER A 110 -9.68 -7.26 6.98
C SER A 110 -9.34 -5.81 7.38
N LEU A 111 -8.39 -5.18 6.66
CA LEU A 111 -7.90 -3.82 6.94
C LEU A 111 -9.00 -2.77 6.78
N GLY A 112 -9.98 -3.02 5.90
CA GLY A 112 -11.16 -2.18 5.71
C GLY A 112 -12.01 -1.99 6.97
N THR A 113 -11.83 -2.85 7.98
CA THR A 113 -12.48 -2.70 9.29
C THR A 113 -11.75 -1.76 10.24
N GLY A 114 -10.57 -1.25 9.86
CA GLY A 114 -9.67 -0.49 10.72
C GLY A 114 -8.84 -1.34 11.70
N ARG A 115 -9.04 -2.66 11.71
CA ARG A 115 -8.24 -3.62 12.49
C ARG A 115 -7.02 -4.07 11.70
N ILE A 116 -6.01 -4.56 12.41
CA ILE A 116 -4.85 -5.24 11.84
C ILE A 116 -4.72 -6.62 12.50
N PRO A 117 -4.17 -7.63 11.82
CA PRO A 117 -3.93 -8.93 12.42
C PRO A 117 -2.92 -8.88 13.57
N VAL A 118 -1.78 -8.23 13.34
CA VAL A 118 -0.67 -8.07 14.31
C VAL A 118 0.05 -6.75 14.05
N PRO A 119 0.76 -6.14 15.01
CA PRO A 119 1.65 -5.01 14.71
C PRO A 119 2.81 -5.43 13.80
N LEU A 120 3.12 -4.62 12.79
CA LEU A 120 4.33 -4.82 11.97
C LEU A 120 5.58 -4.30 12.71
N PRO A 121 6.72 -5.00 12.62
CA PRO A 121 7.98 -4.54 13.19
C PRO A 121 8.46 -3.26 12.48
N LYS A 122 9.05 -2.34 13.24
CA LYS A 122 9.70 -1.14 12.69
C LYS A 122 10.95 -1.52 11.92
N GLU A 123 11.24 -0.78 10.84
CA GLU A 123 12.52 -0.80 10.09
C GLU A 123 12.92 -2.17 9.53
N ARG A 124 11.98 -3.12 9.45
CA ARG A 124 12.18 -4.44 8.85
C ARG A 124 11.32 -4.59 7.61
N THR A 125 11.93 -5.07 6.54
CA THR A 125 11.20 -5.53 5.35
C THR A 125 10.89 -7.02 5.48
N LEU A 126 9.66 -7.37 5.15
CA LEU A 126 9.10 -8.70 5.19
C LEU A 126 8.61 -9.07 3.79
N SER A 127 8.72 -10.35 3.45
CA SER A 127 7.95 -10.90 2.34
C SER A 127 6.48 -11.06 2.76
N LEU A 128 5.59 -11.17 1.77
CA LEU A 128 4.18 -11.44 2.06
C LEU A 128 4.00 -12.78 2.80
N ASP A 129 4.81 -13.79 2.51
CA ASP A 129 4.73 -15.09 3.18
C ASP A 129 5.14 -14.98 4.66
N GLN A 130 6.13 -14.14 4.98
CA GLN A 130 6.49 -13.83 6.37
C GLN A 130 5.36 -13.10 7.10
N VAL A 131 4.69 -12.16 6.43
CA VAL A 131 3.52 -11.48 6.99
C VAL A 131 2.42 -12.50 7.30
N VAL A 132 2.06 -13.36 6.34
CA VAL A 132 1.02 -14.39 6.51
C VAL A 132 1.35 -15.31 7.67
N ALA A 133 2.59 -15.79 7.77
CA ALA A 133 3.04 -16.64 8.86
C ALA A 133 2.93 -15.98 10.25
N MET A 134 2.92 -14.64 10.32
CA MET A 134 2.70 -13.90 11.55
C MET A 134 1.22 -13.63 11.83
N THR A 135 0.32 -13.81 10.86
CA THR A 135 -1.10 -13.57 11.04
C THR A 135 -1.82 -14.82 11.55
N PRO A 136 -2.75 -14.69 12.51
CA PRO A 136 -3.47 -15.83 13.07
C PRO A 136 -4.49 -16.49 12.10
N ARG A 137 -4.56 -16.04 10.84
CA ARG A 137 -5.45 -16.63 9.83
C ARG A 137 -4.62 -17.23 8.70
N ASP A 138 -4.85 -18.52 8.48
CA ASP A 138 -4.37 -19.25 7.32
C ASP A 138 -5.33 -18.98 6.16
N GLU A 139 -5.07 -17.91 5.41
CA GLU A 139 -5.89 -17.54 4.26
C GLU A 139 -5.19 -17.96 2.98
N ASN A 140 -5.91 -18.73 2.13
CA ASN A 140 -5.49 -19.02 0.77
C ASN A 140 -5.44 -17.71 -0.05
N LEU A 141 -4.30 -17.01 0.01
CA LEU A 141 -4.12 -15.75 -0.69
C LEU A 141 -4.12 -15.97 -2.20
N LYS A 142 -4.98 -15.25 -2.91
CA LYS A 142 -4.94 -15.17 -4.37
C LYS A 142 -3.98 -14.07 -4.81
N TYR A 143 -2.76 -14.46 -5.16
CA TYR A 143 -1.76 -13.54 -5.69
C TYR A 143 -2.16 -13.08 -7.09
N LEU A 144 -2.21 -11.77 -7.28
CA LEU A 144 -2.32 -11.13 -8.59
C LEU A 144 -0.93 -10.73 -9.11
N TYR A 145 -0.02 -10.42 -8.18
CA TYR A 145 1.37 -10.10 -8.46
C TYR A 145 2.25 -10.49 -7.27
N LYS A 146 3.45 -11.03 -7.55
CA LYS A 146 4.50 -11.26 -6.56
C LYS A 146 5.85 -11.05 -7.24
N ARG A 147 6.60 -10.05 -6.81
CA ARG A 147 8.00 -9.87 -7.22
C ARG A 147 8.85 -10.84 -6.40
N ARG A 148 9.72 -11.59 -7.07
CA ARG A 148 10.71 -12.46 -6.42
C ARG A 148 11.71 -11.62 -5.64
#